data_AF-A0A6I9MLP8-F1
#
_entry.id   AF-A0A6I9MLP8-F1
#
_cell.length_a   1.000
_cell.length_b   1.000
_cell.length_c   1.000
_cell.angle_alpha   90.00
_cell.angle_beta   90.00
_cell.angle_gamma   90.00
#
_symmetry.space_group_name_H-M   'P 1'
#
loop_
_entity.id
_entity.type
_entity.pdbx_description
1 polymer ?
#
loop_
_entity_poly.entity_id
_entity_poly.type
_entity_poly.pdbx_seq_one_letter_code
_entity_poly.pdbx_strand_id
1 'polypeptide(L)'
;MDAGPGSADNGKRSHPPRWNGEPGRPGCSSALLSPPRFSSLRHRKITFDRASGLVEVLFDQLSAEDEGSYTAQLKDGRAKNQFTLVFVDEKFRETLALVQKNRRDHKRKSGPYFEEDLSWSVNEDCELVIKCKVTNTHKDTSVKWFKEGVAVTRVVYDQSSGVSTLTIPQVTKKEAGSYRAVVTDGRGEDVSTLELLDDEYDKLLQQLSKQCETPREWHCLGHILVPQTLEAEVVGIGTRYLSQGTKDRPGSLEVATP
;
A
#
# COMPACT_ATOMS: atom_id res chain seq x y z
N MET A 1 -54.90 25.66 26.70
CA MET A 1 -54.61 24.22 26.83
C MET A 1 -53.69 23.86 25.66
N ASP A 2 -52.56 24.55 25.48
CA ASP A 2 -51.27 24.48 26.20
C ASP A 2 -50.40 23.24 25.89
N ALA A 3 -49.17 23.56 25.49
CA ALA A 3 -47.90 22.81 25.48
C ALA A 3 -47.67 21.60 24.54
N GLY A 4 -46.58 21.72 23.75
CA GLY A 4 -45.86 20.61 23.08
C GLY A 4 -44.79 19.95 23.98
N PRO A 5 -43.56 19.67 23.49
CA PRO A 5 -43.15 18.43 22.81
C PRO A 5 -41.90 17.71 23.44
N GLY A 6 -41.48 16.55 22.90
CA GLY A 6 -40.19 15.86 23.18
C GLY A 6 -40.31 14.53 23.94
N SER A 7 -39.36 13.59 23.99
CA SER A 7 -38.07 13.34 23.31
C SER A 7 -37.60 11.93 23.77
N ALA A 8 -36.73 11.30 22.97
CA ALA A 8 -35.68 10.34 23.32
C ALA A 8 -35.99 8.91 23.85
N ASP A 9 -35.57 7.94 23.02
CA ASP A 9 -34.53 6.92 23.31
C ASP A 9 -34.76 5.89 24.44
N ASN A 10 -34.73 4.59 24.11
CA ASN A 10 -33.57 3.72 24.43
C ASN A 10 -33.82 2.28 23.94
N GLY A 11 -32.77 1.67 23.38
CA GLY A 11 -32.81 0.39 22.71
C GLY A 11 -33.10 -0.81 23.60
N LYS A 12 -33.56 -1.89 22.95
CA LYS A 12 -33.39 -3.25 23.47
C LYS A 12 -32.68 -4.08 22.40
N ARG A 13 -31.37 -4.21 22.58
CA ARG A 13 -30.57 -5.28 21.98
C ARG A 13 -31.26 -6.60 22.32
N SER A 14 -31.63 -7.36 21.31
CA SER A 14 -32.00 -8.76 21.46
C SER A 14 -30.75 -9.51 21.92
N HIS A 15 -30.62 -9.70 23.23
CA HIS A 15 -29.61 -10.59 23.78
C HIS A 15 -29.89 -12.03 23.31
N PRO A 16 -28.87 -12.80 22.90
CA PRO A 16 -29.03 -14.24 22.74
C PRO A 16 -29.39 -14.86 24.10
N PRO A 17 -30.10 -16.01 24.12
CA PRO A 17 -30.55 -16.62 25.36
C PRO A 17 -29.35 -16.98 26.23
N ARG A 18 -29.24 -16.32 27.39
CA ARG A 18 -28.24 -16.60 28.41
C ARG A 18 -28.65 -17.87 29.16
N TRP A 19 -27.87 -18.94 29.01
CA TRP A 19 -28.01 -20.13 29.84
C TRP A 19 -27.61 -19.78 31.28
N ASN A 20 -28.57 -19.79 32.20
CA ASN A 20 -28.30 -19.76 33.64
C ASN A 20 -28.01 -21.20 34.09
N GLY A 21 -26.77 -21.65 33.91
CA GLY A 21 -26.30 -22.92 34.47
C GLY A 21 -25.99 -22.77 35.96
N GLU A 22 -26.67 -23.52 36.82
CA GLU A 22 -26.24 -23.74 38.21
C GLU A 22 -24.83 -24.35 38.23
N PRO A 23 -23.94 -23.91 39.15
CA PRO A 23 -22.61 -24.47 39.26
C PRO A 23 -22.69 -25.85 39.91
N GLY A 24 -22.49 -26.91 39.12
CA GLY A 24 -22.27 -28.26 39.69
C GLY A 24 -22.76 -29.49 38.94
N ARG A 25 -23.11 -29.43 37.63
CA ARG A 25 -23.41 -30.67 36.87
C ARG A 25 -22.44 -30.88 35.71
N PRO A 26 -21.91 -32.10 35.53
CA PRO A 26 -20.89 -32.41 34.53
C PRO A 26 -21.47 -32.21 33.13
N GLY A 27 -20.83 -31.36 32.34
CA GLY A 27 -21.27 -30.94 31.01
C GLY A 27 -21.29 -32.07 29.96
N CYS A 28 -21.94 -31.75 28.84
CA CYS A 28 -22.12 -32.58 27.63
C CYS A 28 -21.07 -33.69 27.44
N SER A 29 -21.55 -34.93 27.41
CA SER A 29 -20.71 -36.13 27.33
C SER A 29 -20.01 -36.33 25.98
N SER A 30 -20.64 -35.93 24.87
CA SER A 30 -20.11 -36.14 23.52
C SER A 30 -20.73 -35.20 22.47
N ALA A 31 -19.92 -34.85 21.46
CA ALA A 31 -20.32 -34.10 20.27
C ALA A 31 -19.85 -34.84 19.01
N LEU A 32 -20.73 -35.01 18.02
CA LEU A 32 -20.43 -35.61 16.72
C LEU A 32 -20.65 -34.57 15.62
N LEU A 33 -19.61 -34.28 14.81
CA LEU A 33 -19.72 -33.35 13.68
C LEU A 33 -19.82 -34.12 12.36
N SER A 34 -20.83 -33.82 11.55
CA SER A 34 -20.99 -34.33 10.19
C SER A 34 -20.55 -33.27 9.17
N PRO A 35 -19.49 -33.52 8.38
CA PRO A 35 -19.02 -32.58 7.36
C PRO A 35 -19.77 -32.76 6.02
N PRO A 36 -19.54 -31.89 5.02
CA PRO A 36 -20.13 -32.03 3.67
C PRO A 36 -19.81 -33.38 3.03
N ARG A 37 -20.76 -33.90 2.22
CA ARG A 37 -20.80 -35.29 1.70
C ARG A 37 -19.58 -35.75 0.87
N PHE A 38 -18.67 -34.84 0.52
CA PHE A 38 -17.47 -35.13 -0.27
C PHE A 38 -16.16 -34.67 0.36
N SER A 39 -16.21 -34.19 1.62
CA SER A 39 -15.02 -33.61 2.24
C SER A 39 -14.23 -34.61 3.08
N SER A 40 -12.91 -34.64 2.88
CA SER A 40 -12.03 -35.44 3.73
C SER A 40 -11.86 -34.78 5.10
N LEU A 41 -11.89 -35.58 6.17
CA LEU A 41 -11.56 -35.11 7.53
C LEU A 41 -10.04 -34.95 7.75
N ARG A 42 -9.19 -35.22 6.74
CA ARG A 42 -7.73 -35.35 6.94
C ARG A 42 -7.00 -34.03 7.20
N HIS A 43 -7.65 -32.89 7.00
CA HIS A 43 -7.05 -31.55 7.16
C HIS A 43 -7.83 -30.65 8.11
N ARG A 44 -8.59 -31.26 9.04
CA ARG A 44 -9.46 -30.55 9.97
C ARG A 44 -9.33 -31.12 11.37
N LYS A 45 -9.25 -30.25 12.37
CA LYS A 45 -9.31 -30.61 13.78
C LYS A 45 -10.59 -30.06 14.37
N ILE A 46 -11.34 -30.92 15.05
CA ILE A 46 -12.59 -30.54 15.71
C ILE A 46 -12.37 -30.63 17.22
N THR A 47 -12.63 -29.53 17.92
CA THR A 47 -12.51 -29.44 19.38
C THR A 47 -13.87 -29.12 19.97
N PHE A 48 -14.13 -29.68 21.15
CA PHE A 48 -15.30 -29.32 21.94
C PHE A 48 -14.83 -28.97 23.35
N ASP A 49 -14.93 -27.69 23.69
CA ASP A 49 -14.69 -27.22 25.05
C ASP A 49 -15.96 -27.39 25.88
N ARG A 50 -15.93 -28.38 26.78
CA ARG A 50 -17.06 -28.69 27.68
C ARG A 50 -17.35 -27.57 28.67
N ALA A 51 -16.36 -26.77 29.05
CA ALA A 51 -16.54 -25.72 30.06
C ALA A 51 -17.28 -24.50 29.47
N SER A 52 -16.95 -24.11 28.24
CA SER A 52 -17.61 -23.00 27.52
C SER A 52 -18.80 -23.44 26.64
N GLY A 53 -18.90 -24.73 26.32
CA GLY A 53 -19.89 -25.26 25.37
C GLY A 53 -19.54 -24.96 23.90
N LEU A 54 -18.30 -24.56 23.60
CA LEU A 54 -17.87 -24.19 22.26
C LEU A 54 -17.42 -25.42 21.45
N VAL A 55 -17.98 -25.58 20.24
CA VAL A 55 -17.43 -26.50 19.22
C VAL A 55 -16.65 -25.67 18.21
N GLU A 56 -15.38 -26.00 18.01
CA GLU A 56 -14.53 -25.34 17.03
C GLU A 56 -14.15 -26.32 15.92
N VAL A 57 -14.07 -25.79 14.71
CA VAL A 57 -13.56 -26.51 13.54
C VAL A 57 -12.37 -25.72 13.03
N LEU A 58 -11.19 -26.31 13.16
CA LEU A 58 -9.93 -25.75 12.71
C LEU A 58 -9.56 -26.42 11.40
N PHE A 59 -9.29 -25.62 10.38
CA PHE A 59 -8.84 -26.10 9.08
C PHE A 59 -7.32 -25.89 8.99
N ASP A 60 -6.55 -26.95 8.78
CA ASP A 60 -5.12 -26.84 8.50
C ASP A 60 -4.93 -26.12 7.16
N GLN A 61 -5.70 -26.56 6.16
CA GLN A 61 -5.77 -25.91 4.86
C GLN A 61 -7.20 -25.69 4.36
N LEU A 62 -7.75 -24.49 4.56
CA LEU A 62 -9.01 -24.12 3.90
C LEU A 62 -8.87 -24.11 2.37
N SER A 63 -9.81 -24.78 1.70
CA SER A 63 -9.91 -25.11 0.28
C SER A 63 -11.37 -25.14 -0.17
N ALA A 64 -11.64 -25.17 -1.47
CA ALA A 64 -13.01 -25.19 -2.02
C ALA A 64 -13.85 -26.39 -1.55
N GLU A 65 -13.23 -27.53 -1.22
CA GLU A 65 -13.92 -28.72 -0.71
C GLU A 65 -14.47 -28.55 0.72
N ASP A 66 -14.04 -27.49 1.40
CA ASP A 66 -14.51 -27.10 2.73
C ASP A 66 -15.80 -26.28 2.69
N GLU A 67 -16.31 -25.95 1.52
CA GLU A 67 -17.59 -25.28 1.40
C GLU A 67 -18.74 -26.23 1.76
N GLY A 68 -19.62 -25.80 2.67
CA GLY A 68 -20.84 -26.54 2.96
C GLY A 68 -21.41 -26.34 4.37
N SER A 69 -22.30 -27.25 4.73
CA SER A 69 -23.00 -27.24 6.01
C SER A 69 -22.41 -28.29 6.96
N TYR A 70 -22.09 -27.85 8.17
CA TYR A 70 -21.45 -28.63 9.23
C TYR A 70 -22.42 -28.81 10.38
N THR A 71 -22.89 -30.02 10.65
CA THR A 71 -23.87 -30.29 11.71
C THR A 71 -23.20 -30.96 12.91
N ALA A 72 -23.24 -30.29 14.07
CA ALA A 72 -22.83 -30.86 15.34
C ALA A 72 -24.05 -31.43 16.06
N GLN A 73 -23.96 -32.67 16.52
CA GLN A 73 -24.95 -33.32 17.37
C GLN A 73 -24.38 -33.48 18.77
N LEU A 74 -25.05 -32.90 19.76
CA LEU A 74 -24.66 -32.95 21.17
C LEU A 74 -25.57 -33.90 21.90
N LYS A 75 -24.97 -34.73 22.76
CA LYS A 75 -25.70 -35.64 23.61
C LYS A 75 -25.28 -35.50 25.06
N ASP A 76 -26.28 -35.26 25.91
CA ASP A 76 -26.12 -35.22 27.35
C ASP A 76 -27.14 -36.16 28.00
N GLY A 77 -26.67 -37.35 28.39
CA GLY A 77 -27.52 -38.45 28.84
C GLY A 77 -28.59 -38.83 27.80
N ARG A 78 -29.85 -38.48 28.09
CA ARG A 78 -31.01 -38.70 27.20
C ARG A 78 -31.35 -37.48 26.33
N ALA A 79 -30.85 -36.30 26.69
CA ALA A 79 -31.04 -35.10 25.89
C ALA A 79 -30.16 -35.15 24.63
N LYS A 80 -30.76 -34.80 23.50
CA LYS A 80 -30.07 -34.66 22.22
C LYS A 80 -30.37 -33.27 21.69
N ASN A 81 -29.33 -32.58 21.22
CA ASN A 81 -29.46 -31.32 20.52
C ASN A 81 -28.59 -31.35 19.26
N GLN A 82 -28.87 -30.49 18.30
CA GLN A 82 -28.02 -30.30 17.15
C GLN A 82 -27.96 -28.83 16.74
N PHE A 83 -26.84 -28.43 16.15
CA PHE A 83 -26.74 -27.16 15.47
C PHE A 83 -25.94 -27.31 14.18
N THR A 84 -26.24 -26.47 13.20
CA THR A 84 -25.60 -26.51 11.88
C THR A 84 -24.93 -25.17 11.59
N LEU A 85 -23.63 -25.19 11.33
CA LEU A 85 -22.90 -24.08 10.73
C LEU A 85 -23.01 -24.19 9.21
N VAL A 86 -23.65 -23.21 8.59
CA VAL A 86 -23.68 -23.08 7.13
C VAL A 86 -22.52 -22.18 6.73
N PHE A 87 -21.52 -22.74 6.05
CA PHE A 87 -20.31 -22.06 5.63
C PHE A 87 -20.14 -22.18 4.11
N VAL A 88 -20.90 -21.33 3.40
CA VAL A 88 -21.06 -21.33 1.94
C VAL A 88 -21.09 -19.90 1.39
N ASP A 89 -21.11 -19.76 0.08
CA ASP A 89 -21.35 -18.54 -0.68
C ASP A 89 -20.36 -17.40 -0.33
N GLU A 90 -20.87 -16.17 -0.15
CA GLU A 90 -20.09 -14.96 0.12
C GLU A 90 -19.16 -15.12 1.32
N LYS A 91 -19.70 -15.59 2.46
CA LYS A 91 -18.92 -15.78 3.69
C LYS A 91 -17.77 -16.77 3.48
N PHE A 92 -18.01 -17.84 2.72
CA PHE A 92 -16.96 -18.81 2.39
C PHE A 92 -15.91 -18.20 1.46
N ARG A 93 -16.33 -17.53 0.38
CA ARG A 93 -15.43 -16.88 -0.60
C ARG A 93 -14.53 -15.82 0.06
N GLU A 94 -15.10 -14.97 0.91
CA GLU A 94 -14.35 -13.95 1.65
C GLU A 94 -13.32 -14.59 2.59
N THR A 95 -13.73 -15.61 3.34
CA THR A 95 -12.83 -16.30 4.27
C THR A 95 -11.70 -17.01 3.52
N LEU A 96 -12.01 -17.67 2.41
CA LEU A 96 -11.01 -18.33 1.56
C LEU A 96 -10.03 -17.31 0.98
N ALA A 97 -10.51 -16.17 0.47
CA ALA A 97 -9.67 -15.09 -0.03
C ALA A 97 -8.75 -14.52 1.06
N LEU A 98 -9.29 -14.30 2.26
CA LEU A 98 -8.53 -13.82 3.42
C LEU A 98 -7.44 -14.82 3.84
N VAL A 99 -7.77 -16.10 3.95
CA VAL A 99 -6.78 -17.16 4.30
C VAL A 99 -5.67 -17.24 3.26
N GLN A 100 -6.02 -17.18 1.96
CA GLN A 100 -5.04 -17.18 0.89
C GLN A 100 -4.15 -15.93 0.91
N LYS A 101 -4.73 -14.75 1.18
CA LYS A 101 -3.96 -13.51 1.36
C LYS A 101 -2.99 -13.64 2.53
N ASN A 102 -3.46 -14.08 3.69
CA ASN A 102 -2.64 -14.27 4.88
C ASN A 102 -1.50 -15.27 4.63
N ARG A 103 -1.75 -16.37 3.90
CA ARG A 103 -0.70 -17.33 3.52
C ARG A 103 0.37 -16.70 2.63
N ARG A 104 -0.05 -15.96 1.60
CA ARG A 104 0.87 -15.25 0.70
C ARG A 104 1.70 -14.23 1.49
N ASP A 105 1.06 -13.44 2.34
CA ASP A 105 1.74 -12.45 3.18
C ASP A 105 2.69 -13.11 4.18
N HIS A 106 2.30 -14.22 4.80
CA HIS A 106 3.18 -14.93 5.74
C HIS A 106 4.40 -15.52 5.02
N LYS A 107 4.21 -16.10 3.84
CA LYS A 107 5.30 -16.59 3.00
C LYS A 107 6.22 -15.47 2.50
N ARG A 108 5.65 -14.33 2.12
CA ARG A 108 6.42 -13.14 1.71
C ARG A 108 7.29 -12.65 2.86
N LYS A 109 6.71 -12.56 4.06
CA LYS A 109 7.38 -12.07 5.28
C LYS A 109 8.39 -13.06 5.91
N SER A 110 8.52 -14.28 5.38
CA SER A 110 9.60 -15.19 5.83
C SER A 110 10.97 -14.79 5.28
N GLY A 111 11.01 -14.07 4.15
CA GLY A 111 12.20 -13.46 3.59
C GLY A 111 12.19 -11.93 3.75
N PRO A 112 13.15 -11.24 3.12
CA PRO A 112 13.15 -9.79 3.10
C PRO A 112 11.98 -9.29 2.25
N TYR A 113 11.32 -8.24 2.70
CA TYR A 113 10.10 -7.74 2.08
C TYR A 113 9.99 -6.21 2.17
N PHE A 114 9.12 -5.63 1.35
CA PHE A 114 8.82 -4.20 1.40
C PHE A 114 7.89 -3.90 2.57
N GLU A 115 8.40 -3.19 3.58
CA GLU A 115 7.60 -2.59 4.65
C GLU A 115 6.79 -1.40 4.10
N GLU A 116 7.42 -0.61 3.22
CA GLU A 116 6.79 0.43 2.43
C GLU A 116 7.12 0.19 0.96
N ASP A 117 6.07 0.10 0.14
CA ASP A 117 6.19 -0.01 -1.31
C ASP A 117 6.85 1.23 -1.94
N LEU A 118 7.26 1.10 -3.20
CA LEU A 118 7.72 2.24 -3.99
C LEU A 118 6.68 3.35 -3.99
N SER A 119 7.14 4.53 -3.61
CA SER A 119 6.37 5.77 -3.62
C SER A 119 7.24 6.92 -4.08
N TRP A 120 6.63 7.97 -4.58
CA TRP A 120 7.32 9.20 -4.96
C TRP A 120 6.90 10.37 -4.08
N SER A 121 7.77 11.35 -3.96
CA SER A 121 7.53 12.63 -3.31
C SER A 121 8.40 13.70 -3.96
N VAL A 122 8.11 14.97 -3.70
CA VAL A 122 8.95 16.09 -4.10
C VAL A 122 9.55 16.71 -2.83
N ASN A 123 10.88 16.84 -2.79
CA ASN A 123 11.57 17.44 -1.65
C ASN A 123 11.58 18.98 -1.73
N GLU A 124 12.11 19.63 -0.70
CA GLU A 124 12.18 21.09 -0.61
C GLU A 124 13.01 21.75 -1.73
N ASP A 125 13.92 20.99 -2.34
CA ASP A 125 14.77 21.43 -3.45
C ASP A 125 14.12 21.20 -4.83
N CYS A 126 12.80 20.94 -4.88
CA CYS A 126 12.04 20.63 -6.09
C CYS A 126 12.54 19.38 -6.84
N GLU A 127 13.14 18.43 -6.16
CA GLU A 127 13.63 17.18 -6.75
C GLU A 127 12.60 16.06 -6.56
N LEU A 128 12.49 15.19 -7.57
CA LEU A 128 11.71 13.96 -7.45
C LEU A 128 12.47 12.93 -6.63
N VAL A 129 11.86 12.46 -5.54
CA VAL A 129 12.38 11.41 -4.67
C VAL A 129 11.48 10.19 -4.77
N ILE A 130 11.98 9.12 -5.39
CA ILE A 130 11.33 7.80 -5.40
C ILE A 130 11.99 6.96 -4.32
N LYS A 131 11.23 6.39 -3.40
CA LYS A 131 11.76 5.61 -2.28
C LYS A 131 10.89 4.41 -1.95
N CYS A 132 11.50 3.42 -1.30
CA CYS A 132 10.83 2.30 -0.64
C CYS A 132 11.55 1.97 0.66
N LYS A 133 10.88 1.21 1.53
CA LYS A 133 11.48 0.72 2.78
C LYS A 133 11.41 -0.80 2.84
N VAL A 134 12.55 -1.40 3.08
CA VAL A 134 12.75 -2.85 3.13
C VAL A 134 13.08 -3.27 4.56
N THR A 135 12.53 -4.40 5.00
CA THR A 135 12.78 -4.96 6.33
C THR A 135 13.09 -6.46 6.28
N ASN A 136 13.38 -7.06 7.44
CA ASN A 136 13.80 -8.44 7.58
C ASN A 136 15.04 -8.78 6.72
N THR A 137 15.99 -7.85 6.60
CA THR A 137 17.19 -8.00 5.76
C THR A 137 18.36 -8.62 6.52
N HIS A 138 19.19 -9.37 5.79
CA HIS A 138 20.43 -9.97 6.24
C HIS A 138 21.62 -9.45 5.41
N LYS A 139 22.84 -9.91 5.71
CA LYS A 139 24.07 -9.48 5.01
C LYS A 139 24.08 -9.86 3.53
N ASP A 140 23.40 -10.93 3.15
CA ASP A 140 23.27 -11.45 1.79
C ASP A 140 22.05 -10.90 1.04
N THR A 141 21.22 -10.06 1.69
CA THR A 141 20.06 -9.45 1.05
C THR A 141 20.49 -8.43 0.00
N SER A 142 19.92 -8.56 -1.20
CA SER A 142 20.15 -7.63 -2.30
C SER A 142 18.88 -6.83 -2.62
N VAL A 143 19.05 -5.51 -2.79
CA VAL A 143 17.99 -4.60 -3.27
C VAL A 143 18.40 -4.11 -4.66
N LYS A 144 17.56 -4.35 -5.67
CA LYS A 144 17.83 -3.99 -7.06
C LYS A 144 16.66 -3.22 -7.65
N TRP A 145 16.96 -2.19 -8.41
CA TRP A 145 15.96 -1.32 -9.03
C TRP A 145 16.06 -1.40 -10.55
N PHE A 146 14.90 -1.28 -11.19
CA PHE A 146 14.73 -1.31 -12.63
C PHE A 146 13.77 -0.21 -13.03
N LYS A 147 14.01 0.38 -14.20
CA LYS A 147 13.07 1.25 -14.88
C LYS A 147 12.84 0.68 -16.28
N GLU A 148 11.59 0.32 -16.59
CA GLU A 148 11.22 -0.30 -17.87
C GLU A 148 12.10 -1.54 -18.19
N GLY A 149 12.49 -2.29 -17.16
CA GLY A 149 13.37 -3.45 -17.27
C GLY A 149 14.87 -3.15 -17.29
N VAL A 150 15.29 -1.89 -17.38
CA VAL A 150 16.71 -1.48 -17.35
C VAL A 150 17.15 -1.22 -15.92
N ALA A 151 18.28 -1.80 -15.50
CA ALA A 151 18.80 -1.63 -14.15
C ALA A 151 19.16 -0.16 -13.84
N VAL A 152 18.74 0.32 -12.67
CA VAL A 152 19.04 1.68 -12.17
C VAL A 152 20.17 1.59 -11.14
N THR A 153 21.31 2.22 -11.43
CA THR A 153 22.52 2.15 -10.59
C THR A 153 22.69 3.34 -9.64
N ARG A 154 21.94 4.42 -9.83
CA ARG A 154 22.04 5.66 -9.03
C ARG A 154 21.29 5.60 -7.70
N VAL A 155 20.74 4.44 -7.36
CA VAL A 155 19.94 4.24 -6.14
C VAL A 155 20.85 4.15 -4.94
N VAL A 156 20.51 4.88 -3.89
CA VAL A 156 21.18 4.82 -2.59
C VAL A 156 20.38 3.91 -1.68
N TYR A 157 21.03 2.91 -1.08
CA TYR A 157 20.42 2.03 -0.09
C TYR A 157 21.12 2.19 1.25
N ASP A 158 20.36 2.63 2.26
CA ASP A 158 20.81 2.66 3.64
C ASP A 158 20.37 1.37 4.34
N GLN A 159 21.33 0.47 4.57
CA GLN A 159 21.09 -0.81 5.22
C GLN A 159 20.64 -0.68 6.68
N SER A 160 20.96 0.44 7.35
CA SER A 160 20.61 0.64 8.76
C SER A 160 19.14 1.03 8.96
N SER A 161 18.62 1.90 8.09
CA SER A 161 17.20 2.29 8.11
C SER A 161 16.31 1.39 7.23
N GLY A 162 16.91 0.64 6.31
CA GLY A 162 16.21 -0.15 5.31
C GLY A 162 15.64 0.68 4.15
N VAL A 163 15.95 1.98 4.10
CA VAL A 163 15.42 2.89 3.10
C VAL A 163 16.29 2.83 1.83
N SER A 164 15.63 2.67 0.68
CA SER A 164 16.25 2.75 -0.63
C SER A 164 15.64 3.91 -1.41
N THR A 165 16.47 4.78 -1.97
CA THR A 165 16.05 6.06 -2.54
C THR A 165 16.73 6.33 -3.88
N LEU A 166 15.96 6.85 -4.83
CA LEU A 166 16.40 7.44 -6.09
C LEU A 166 15.96 8.92 -6.11
N THR A 167 16.93 9.83 -6.15
CA THR A 167 16.69 11.27 -6.27
C THR A 167 16.98 11.74 -7.69
N ILE A 168 16.05 12.49 -8.27
CA ILE A 168 16.14 13.02 -9.62
C ILE A 168 15.99 14.55 -9.56
N PRO A 169 17.09 15.30 -9.69
CA PRO A 169 17.09 16.75 -9.50
C PRO A 169 16.26 17.52 -10.53
N GLN A 170 16.23 17.05 -11.77
CA GLN A 170 15.49 17.70 -12.85
C GLN A 170 14.54 16.70 -13.48
N VAL A 171 13.25 16.92 -13.27
CA VAL A 171 12.19 16.10 -13.86
C VAL A 171 11.94 16.51 -15.29
N THR A 172 12.12 15.57 -16.20
CA THR A 172 11.78 15.67 -17.62
C THR A 172 10.81 14.55 -17.99
N LYS A 173 10.28 14.58 -19.21
CA LYS A 173 9.42 13.48 -19.71
C LYS A 173 10.12 12.12 -19.70
N LYS A 174 11.46 12.08 -19.65
CA LYS A 174 12.20 10.82 -19.55
C LYS A 174 12.00 10.13 -18.22
N GLU A 175 11.59 10.86 -17.18
CA GLU A 175 11.37 10.32 -15.83
C GLU A 175 10.06 9.54 -15.72
N ALA A 176 9.09 9.77 -16.60
CA ALA A 176 7.91 8.93 -16.70
C ALA A 176 8.29 7.47 -17.00
N GLY A 177 7.51 6.52 -16.50
CA GLY A 177 7.72 5.09 -16.72
C GLY A 177 7.40 4.19 -15.51
N SER A 178 7.59 2.89 -15.72
CA SER A 178 7.42 1.86 -14.70
C SER A 178 8.72 1.62 -13.93
N TYR A 179 8.72 1.92 -12.63
CA TYR A 179 9.81 1.65 -11.71
C TYR A 179 9.51 0.37 -10.94
N ARG A 180 10.50 -0.52 -10.84
CA ARG A 180 10.39 -1.80 -10.14
C ARG A 180 11.57 -2.00 -9.20
N ALA A 181 11.30 -2.21 -7.93
CA ALA A 181 12.28 -2.61 -6.93
C ALA A 181 12.08 -4.09 -6.59
N VAL A 182 13.20 -4.80 -6.43
CA VAL A 182 13.24 -6.20 -6.04
C VAL A 182 14.13 -6.34 -4.84
N VAL A 183 13.62 -6.95 -3.78
CA VAL A 183 14.43 -7.39 -2.65
C VAL A 183 14.47 -8.90 -2.61
N THR A 184 15.67 -9.48 -2.50
CA THR A 184 15.83 -10.93 -2.55
C THR A 184 17.01 -11.43 -1.74
N ASP A 185 16.84 -12.59 -1.11
CA ASP A 185 17.88 -13.41 -0.49
C ASP A 185 17.52 -14.91 -0.55
N GLY A 186 18.29 -15.78 0.13
CA GLY A 186 18.04 -17.22 0.12
C GLY A 186 16.70 -17.68 0.71
N ARG A 187 15.98 -16.81 1.44
CA ARG A 187 14.67 -17.11 2.09
C ARG A 187 13.49 -16.70 1.21
N GLY A 188 13.67 -15.79 0.26
CA GLY A 188 12.61 -15.35 -0.62
C GLY A 188 12.90 -14.07 -1.39
N GLU A 189 11.92 -13.67 -2.19
CA GLU A 189 11.92 -12.45 -2.99
C GLU A 189 10.60 -11.71 -2.77
N ASP A 190 10.67 -10.39 -2.69
CA ASP A 190 9.52 -9.49 -2.78
C ASP A 190 9.77 -8.44 -3.87
N VAL A 191 8.67 -7.91 -4.43
CA VAL A 191 8.69 -6.99 -5.56
C VAL A 191 7.73 -5.84 -5.29
N SER A 192 8.20 -4.62 -5.52
CA SER A 192 7.39 -3.41 -5.49
C SER A 192 7.48 -2.68 -6.83
N THR A 193 6.36 -2.15 -7.32
CA THR A 193 6.25 -1.47 -8.61
C THR A 193 5.54 -0.13 -8.44
N LEU A 194 6.06 0.91 -9.11
CA LEU A 194 5.47 2.23 -9.20
C LEU A 194 5.32 2.62 -10.67
N GLU A 195 4.09 2.86 -11.11
CA GLU A 195 3.78 3.37 -12.44
C GLU A 195 3.70 4.90 -12.41
N LEU A 196 4.79 5.56 -12.78
CA LEU A 196 4.84 7.02 -12.86
C LEU A 196 4.46 7.47 -14.27
N LEU A 197 3.19 7.28 -14.63
CA LEU A 197 2.61 7.50 -15.95
C LEU A 197 1.28 8.27 -15.83
N ASP A 198 0.84 8.84 -16.96
CA ASP A 198 -0.47 9.50 -17.11
C ASP A 198 -0.84 10.41 -15.92
N ASP A 199 -2.00 10.16 -15.30
CA ASP A 199 -2.52 10.92 -14.16
C ASP A 199 -1.53 11.02 -12.98
N GLU A 200 -0.74 9.97 -12.74
CA GLU A 200 0.22 9.95 -11.64
C GLU A 200 1.43 10.85 -11.94
N TYR A 201 1.87 10.87 -13.20
CA TYR A 201 2.89 11.81 -13.67
C TYR A 201 2.37 13.26 -13.66
N ASP A 202 1.11 13.48 -14.02
CA ASP A 202 0.49 14.80 -13.94
C ASP A 202 0.39 15.32 -12.49
N LYS A 203 0.10 14.46 -11.51
CA LYS A 203 0.15 14.81 -10.08
C LYS A 203 1.56 15.23 -9.65
N LEU A 204 2.58 14.54 -10.13
CA LEU A 204 3.98 14.92 -9.88
C LEU A 204 4.26 16.33 -10.42
N LEU A 205 3.88 16.61 -11.67
CA LEU A 205 4.07 17.94 -12.26
C LEU A 205 3.33 19.04 -11.49
N GLN A 206 2.10 18.77 -11.05
CA GLN A 206 1.34 19.71 -10.21
C GLN A 206 2.00 19.93 -8.83
N GLN A 207 2.63 18.91 -8.26
CA GLN A 207 3.31 19.05 -6.97
C GLN A 207 4.59 19.87 -7.12
N LEU A 208 5.36 19.63 -8.18
CA LEU A 208 6.55 20.42 -8.53
C LEU A 208 6.18 21.89 -8.74
N SER A 209 5.11 22.18 -9.50
CA SER A 209 4.72 23.58 -9.74
C SER A 209 4.35 24.30 -8.44
N LYS A 210 3.58 23.65 -7.55
CA LYS A 210 3.21 24.23 -6.24
C LYS A 210 4.41 24.50 -5.34
N GLN A 211 5.41 23.61 -5.36
CA GLN A 211 6.56 23.71 -4.46
C GLN A 211 7.58 24.76 -4.94
N CYS A 212 7.73 24.90 -6.27
CA CYS A 212 8.61 25.91 -6.87
C CYS A 212 7.94 27.30 -7.06
N GLU A 213 6.65 27.46 -6.76
CA GLU A 213 5.95 28.75 -6.69
C GLU A 213 6.30 29.56 -5.41
N THR A 214 7.11 29.01 -4.51
CA THR A 214 7.71 29.79 -3.42
C THR A 214 8.82 30.69 -4.00
N PRO A 215 8.82 32.01 -3.72
CA PRO A 215 9.67 32.95 -4.44
C PRO A 215 11.14 32.77 -4.05
N ARG A 216 11.85 31.97 -4.85
CA ARG A 216 13.30 31.98 -4.98
C ARG A 216 13.65 31.93 -6.46
N GLU A 217 13.46 33.06 -7.14
CA GLU A 217 14.05 33.36 -8.47
C GLU A 217 14.21 32.15 -9.43
N TRP A 218 13.10 31.67 -9.99
CA TRP A 218 13.11 30.71 -11.11
C TRP A 218 12.46 31.35 -12.34
N HIS A 219 13.04 31.12 -13.52
CA HIS A 219 12.46 31.52 -14.80
C HIS A 219 12.16 30.28 -15.66
N CYS A 220 11.01 30.28 -16.33
CA CYS A 220 10.65 29.24 -17.29
C CYS A 220 11.28 29.53 -18.66
N LEU A 221 12.20 28.67 -19.12
CA LEU A 221 12.66 28.65 -20.50
C LEU A 221 12.13 27.39 -21.19
N GLY A 222 11.12 27.55 -22.05
CA GLY A 222 10.72 26.55 -23.05
C GLY A 222 10.49 25.13 -22.53
N HIS A 223 9.79 24.96 -21.39
CA HIS A 223 9.50 23.69 -20.69
C HIS A 223 10.54 23.17 -19.68
N ILE A 224 11.52 23.98 -19.28
CA ILE A 224 12.50 23.62 -18.24
C ILE A 224 12.52 24.72 -17.16
N LEU A 225 12.47 24.32 -15.88
CA LEU A 225 12.75 25.21 -14.73
C LEU A 225 14.27 25.23 -14.45
N VAL A 226 14.87 26.42 -14.35
CA VAL A 226 16.32 26.61 -14.07
C VAL A 226 16.52 27.63 -12.93
N PRO A 227 17.43 27.38 -11.94
CA PRO A 227 17.65 28.27 -10.80
C PRO A 227 18.55 29.47 -11.17
N GLN A 228 18.37 30.62 -10.50
CA GLN A 228 19.01 31.88 -10.91
C GLN A 228 20.25 32.37 -10.13
N THR A 229 20.85 31.67 -9.16
CA THR A 229 21.99 32.25 -8.39
C THR A 229 23.24 31.36 -8.42
N LEU A 230 24.27 31.74 -9.21
CA LEU A 230 25.49 32.56 -8.94
C LEU A 230 26.70 31.64 -8.62
N GLU A 231 27.81 31.72 -9.36
CA GLU A 231 28.99 32.49 -8.95
C GLU A 231 29.96 32.76 -10.13
N ALA A 232 30.56 33.95 -10.07
CA ALA A 232 31.93 34.31 -10.45
C ALA A 232 32.35 34.54 -11.92
N GLU A 233 33.11 35.63 -12.05
CA GLU A 233 33.84 36.10 -13.23
C GLU A 233 34.67 35.02 -13.92
N VAL A 234 34.66 35.06 -15.26
CA VAL A 234 35.87 34.79 -16.02
C VAL A 234 36.34 36.13 -16.61
N VAL A 235 37.34 36.69 -15.93
CA VAL A 235 38.29 37.66 -16.49
C VAL A 235 38.89 37.05 -17.76
N GLY A 236 38.88 37.83 -18.84
CA GLY A 236 38.92 37.33 -20.20
C GLY A 236 40.14 36.50 -20.62
N ILE A 237 39.92 35.68 -21.66
CA ILE A 237 40.92 35.27 -22.65
C ILE A 237 40.21 35.28 -24.02
N GLY A 238 40.79 35.97 -25.01
CA GLY A 238 40.18 36.41 -26.30
C GLY A 238 39.55 35.34 -27.20
N THR A 239 38.86 35.69 -28.30
CA THR A 239 39.29 36.58 -29.39
C THR A 239 38.09 37.01 -30.27
N ARG A 240 38.22 38.18 -30.91
CA ARG A 240 37.31 38.94 -31.79
C ARG A 240 36.54 38.15 -32.86
N TYR A 241 35.36 38.67 -33.22
CA TYR A 241 35.05 39.08 -34.61
C TYR A 241 34.42 40.47 -34.62
N LEU A 242 34.97 41.34 -35.48
CA LEU A 242 34.53 42.71 -35.78
C LEU A 242 33.43 42.70 -36.84
N SER A 243 32.47 43.63 -36.76
CA SER A 243 32.09 44.50 -37.88
C SER A 243 30.97 45.48 -37.50
N GLN A 244 31.34 46.77 -37.42
CA GLN A 244 30.66 48.00 -37.90
C GLN A 244 29.10 48.04 -37.89
N GLY A 245 28.43 49.06 -37.33
CA GLY A 245 28.88 50.41 -37.07
C GLY A 245 27.93 51.20 -36.18
N THR A 246 28.52 52.25 -35.61
CA THR A 246 27.95 53.29 -34.75
C THR A 246 27.01 54.22 -35.52
N LYS A 247 25.89 54.64 -34.90
CA LYS A 247 25.56 56.06 -34.68
C LYS A 247 24.24 56.27 -33.91
N ASP A 248 24.35 57.07 -32.86
CA ASP A 248 23.45 58.14 -32.40
C ASP A 248 21.98 57.83 -31.97
N ARG A 249 21.71 58.07 -30.68
CA ARG A 249 20.45 58.68 -30.17
C ARG A 249 20.54 60.22 -30.37
N PRO A 250 19.48 61.04 -30.20
CA PRO A 250 18.05 60.78 -29.89
C PRO A 250 17.05 61.59 -30.78
N GLY A 251 15.74 61.42 -30.58
CA GLY A 251 14.78 62.53 -30.72
C GLY A 251 13.67 62.43 -31.77
N SER A 252 12.45 62.50 -31.24
CA SER A 252 11.25 63.20 -31.76
C SER A 252 10.49 62.66 -32.97
N LEU A 253 9.20 62.40 -32.68
CA LEU A 253 8.09 62.29 -33.62
C LEU A 253 7.91 63.55 -34.47
N GLU A 254 7.35 63.31 -35.65
CA GLU A 254 6.19 63.97 -36.28
C GLU A 254 6.50 64.60 -37.64
N VAL A 255 5.74 64.20 -38.68
CA VAL A 255 4.95 65.07 -39.58
C VAL A 255 4.13 64.13 -40.49
N ALA A 256 2.80 64.25 -40.43
CA ALA A 256 1.91 63.78 -41.48
C ALA A 256 0.73 64.75 -41.63
N THR A 257 0.68 65.46 -42.76
CA THR A 257 -0.53 65.82 -43.56
C THR A 257 -0.11 66.73 -44.74
N PRO A 258 -0.90 66.86 -45.82
CA PRO A 258 -2.28 66.38 -46.05
C PRO A 258 -2.37 64.95 -46.59
#